data_AF-A0A419SQ51-F1
#
_entry.id   AF-A0A419SQ51-F1
#
_cell.length_a   1.000
_cell.length_b   1.000
_cell.length_c   1.000
_cell.angle_alpha   90.00
_cell.angle_beta   90.00
_cell.angle_gamma   90.00
#
_symmetry.space_group_name_H-M   'P 1'
#
loop_
_entity.id
_entity.type
_entity.pdbx_description
1 polymer ?
#
loop_
_entity_poly.entity_id
_entity_poly.type
_entity_poly.pdbx_seq_one_letter_code
_entity_poly.pdbx_strand_id
1 'polypeptide(L)'
;MFSFYHVDGNPNNVRIKPIEIDGKEVLVTEKYEIDGSLTNTLPNTFSYFWKEDDICFQVPPRLDHGQNEPMVSFLMNTDFMDINDLH
;
A
#
# COMPACT_ATOMS: atom_id res chain seq x y z
N MET A 1 -7.83 -2.98 10.39
CA MET A 1 -6.49 -3.45 10.82
C MET A 1 -5.92 -4.28 9.70
N PHE A 2 -4.63 -4.13 9.38
CA PHE A 2 -3.93 -4.93 8.38
C PHE A 2 -2.97 -5.89 9.09
N SER A 3 -2.98 -7.17 8.70
CA SER A 3 -2.19 -8.20 9.39
C SER A 3 -1.41 -9.04 8.38
N PHE A 4 -0.14 -9.27 8.68
CA PHE A 4 0.76 -10.09 7.87
C PHE A 4 1.83 -10.73 8.75
N TYR A 5 2.57 -11.70 8.22
CA TYR A 5 3.74 -12.26 8.91
C TYR A 5 5.01 -11.57 8.42
N HIS A 6 5.87 -11.18 9.37
CA HIS A 6 7.23 -10.76 9.06
C HIS A 6 8.03 -11.90 8.45
N VAL A 7 9.15 -11.57 7.83
CA VAL A 7 10.10 -12.56 7.30
C VAL A 7 10.65 -13.47 8.40
N ASP A 8 10.71 -12.99 9.64
CA ASP A 8 11.11 -13.76 10.82
C ASP A 8 10.02 -14.72 11.35
N GLY A 9 8.83 -14.74 10.72
CA GLY A 9 7.72 -15.61 11.06
C GLY A 9 6.82 -15.09 12.18
N ASN A 10 7.08 -13.90 12.74
CA ASN A 10 6.22 -13.28 13.74
C ASN A 10 5.03 -12.56 13.11
N PRO A 11 3.84 -12.59 13.74
CA PRO A 11 2.70 -11.84 13.26
C PRO A 11 2.89 -10.35 13.51
N ASN A 12 2.50 -9.54 12.52
CA ASN A 12 2.46 -8.09 12.63
C ASN A 12 1.04 -7.57 12.40
N ASN A 13 0.62 -6.61 13.23
CA ASN A 13 -0.68 -5.97 13.16
C ASN A 13 -0.48 -4.47 13.02
N VAL A 14 -0.86 -3.92 11.87
CA VAL A 14 -0.65 -2.52 11.54
C VAL A 14 -2.00 -1.79 11.51
N ARG A 15 -2.04 -0.62 12.16
CA ARG A 15 -3.22 0.23 12.12
C ARG A 15 -3.37 0.83 10.73
N ILE A 16 -4.62 1.02 10.33
CA ILE A 16 -4.99 1.67 9.09
C ILE A 16 -5.81 2.90 9.42
N LYS A 17 -5.66 3.95 8.61
CA LYS A 17 -6.47 5.15 8.68
C LYS A 17 -6.98 5.51 7.28
N PRO A 18 -8.20 6.03 7.15
CA PRO A 18 -8.67 6.58 5.90
C PRO A 18 -7.95 7.90 5.61
N ILE A 19 -7.67 8.13 4.34
CA ILE A 19 -7.24 9.40 3.74
C ILE A 19 -8.05 9.61 2.46
N GLU A 20 -7.97 10.81 1.90
CA GLU A 20 -8.60 11.15 0.63
C GLU A 20 -7.50 11.41 -0.41
N ILE A 21 -7.61 10.77 -1.58
CA ILE A 21 -6.77 11.02 -2.75
C ILE A 21 -7.71 11.18 -3.94
N ASP A 22 -7.66 12.33 -4.62
CA ASP A 22 -8.55 12.67 -5.75
C ASP A 22 -10.04 12.47 -5.47
N GLY A 23 -10.49 12.78 -4.26
CA GLY A 23 -11.88 12.59 -3.85
C GLY A 23 -12.31 11.12 -3.66
N LYS A 24 -11.39 10.16 -3.79
CA LYS A 24 -11.61 8.74 -3.48
C LYS A 24 -11.08 8.43 -2.07
N GLU A 25 -11.83 7.61 -1.32
CA GLU A 25 -11.36 7.09 -0.03
C GLU A 25 -10.26 6.05 -0.25
N VAL A 26 -9.12 6.26 0.42
CA VAL A 26 -7.98 5.34 0.40
C VAL A 26 -7.60 5.02 1.83
N LEU A 27 -7.35 3.76 2.14
CA LEU A 27 -6.83 3.33 3.43
C LEU A 27 -5.31 3.29 3.36
N VAL A 28 -4.64 3.93 4.33
CA VAL A 28 -3.19 3.89 4.48
C VAL A 28 -2.81 3.27 5.81
N THR A 29 -1.78 2.45 5.83
CA THR A 29 -1.23 1.93 7.08
C THR A 29 -0.41 3.00 7.80
N GLU A 30 -0.26 2.86 9.12
CA GLU A 30 0.89 3.45 9.80
C GLU A 30 2.21 2.87 9.24
N LYS A 31 3.34 3.53 9.53
CA LYS A 31 4.65 3.00 9.12
C LYS A 31 4.92 1.69 9.83
N TYR A 32 5.42 0.69 9.11
CA TYR A 32 5.76 -0.62 9.62
C TYR A 32 7.05 -1.17 9.01
N GLU A 33 7.58 -2.23 9.63
CA GLU A 33 8.74 -3.00 9.17
C GLU A 33 8.27 -4.33 8.57
N ILE A 34 8.93 -4.78 7.50
CA ILE A 34 8.63 -6.06 6.82
C ILE A 34 9.49 -7.19 7.38
N ASP A 35 10.75 -6.88 7.68
CA ASP A 35 11.74 -7.85 8.14
C ASP A 35 11.66 -8.12 9.65
N GLY A 36 10.73 -7.44 10.35
CA GLY A 36 10.55 -7.58 11.79
C GLY A 36 11.84 -7.27 12.56
N SER A 37 12.12 -8.07 13.58
CA SER A 37 13.27 -7.87 14.47
C SER A 37 14.65 -8.06 13.83
N LEU A 38 14.70 -8.47 12.55
CA LEU A 38 15.95 -8.70 11.80
C LEU A 38 16.66 -7.39 11.45
N THR A 39 15.99 -6.24 11.55
CA THR A 39 16.54 -4.93 11.23
C THR A 39 16.42 -3.97 12.41
N ASN A 40 17.51 -3.26 12.75
CA ASN A 40 17.48 -2.18 13.76
C ASN A 40 17.13 -0.81 13.13
N THR A 41 16.36 -0.80 12.05
CA THR A 41 16.00 0.41 11.31
C THR A 41 14.59 0.84 11.65
N LEU A 42 14.37 2.16 11.78
CA LEU A 42 13.03 2.68 12.03
C LEU A 42 12.03 2.27 10.92
N PRO A 43 10.74 2.07 11.27
CA PRO A 43 9.70 1.82 10.28
C PRO A 43 9.65 2.93 9.23
N ASN A 44 9.84 2.54 7.97
CA ASN A 44 9.94 3.48 6.84
C ASN A 44 9.01 3.12 5.69
N THR A 45 8.16 2.11 5.88
CA THR A 45 7.32 1.54 4.84
C THR A 45 5.84 1.62 5.22
N PHE A 46 4.97 1.82 4.24
CA PHE A 46 3.52 1.78 4.39
C PHE A 46 2.87 1.26 3.11
N SER A 47 1.59 0.93 3.19
CA SER A 47 0.78 0.45 2.08
C SER A 47 -0.51 1.25 1.94
N TYR A 48 -0.96 1.40 0.70
CA TYR A 48 -2.25 1.98 0.35
C TYR A 48 -3.19 0.90 -0.16
N PHE A 49 -4.45 1.03 0.20
CA PHE A 49 -5.52 0.15 -0.22
C PHE A 49 -6.70 0.99 -0.67
N TRP A 50 -7.29 0.63 -1.79
CA TRP A 50 -8.58 1.16 -2.20
C TRP A 50 -9.42 0.03 -2.76
N LYS A 51 -10.73 0.25 -2.76
CA LYS A 51 -11.69 -0.68 -3.31
C LYS A 51 -12.34 -0.02 -4.52
N GLU A 52 -12.38 -0.73 -5.63
CA GLU A 52 -13.13 -0.36 -6.83
C GLU A 52 -13.94 -1.58 -7.24
N ASP A 53 -15.26 -1.40 -7.35
CA ASP A 53 -16.23 -2.50 -7.47
C ASP A 53 -16.03 -3.58 -6.41
N ASP A 54 -15.80 -4.84 -6.81
CA ASP A 54 -15.56 -5.97 -5.90
C ASP A 54 -14.07 -6.34 -5.79
N ILE A 55 -13.18 -5.49 -6.29
CA ILE A 55 -11.73 -5.71 -6.28
C ILE A 55 -11.09 -4.78 -5.24
N CYS A 56 -10.25 -5.38 -4.39
CA CYS A 56 -9.40 -4.64 -3.45
C CYS A 56 -7.99 -4.55 -4.03
N PHE A 57 -7.53 -3.33 -4.22
CA PHE A 57 -6.18 -3.05 -4.70
C PHE A 57 -5.25 -2.76 -3.53
N GLN A 58 -4.02 -3.22 -3.65
CA GLN A 58 -2.95 -2.94 -2.71
C GLN A 58 -1.74 -2.44 -3.50
N VAL A 59 -1.21 -1.29 -3.10
CA VAL A 59 0.14 -0.88 -3.51
C VAL A 59 1.14 -1.59 -2.59
N PRO A 60 2.13 -2.32 -3.15
CA PRO A 60 3.13 -3.01 -2.38
C PRO A 60 3.85 -2.05 -1.42
N PRO A 61 4.37 -2.58 -0.30
CA PRO A 61 5.13 -1.80 0.66
C PRO A 61 6.32 -1.11 -0.06
N ARG A 62 6.39 0.23 -0.01
CA ARG A 62 7.52 1.00 -0.55
C ARG A 62 8.14 1.89 0.52
N LEU A 63 9.45 2.09 0.40
CA LEU A 63 10.18 3.09 1.17
C LEU A 63 9.58 4.48 0.93
N ASP A 64 9.37 5.21 2.01
CA ASP A 64 8.87 6.59 1.95
C ASP A 64 9.86 7.51 1.24
N HIS A 65 9.56 7.85 -0.02
CA HIS A 65 10.31 8.84 -0.79
C HIS A 65 9.48 10.10 -1.10
N GLY A 66 8.32 10.29 -0.43
CA GLY A 66 7.47 11.46 -0.61
C GLY A 66 6.72 11.54 -1.95
N GLN A 67 6.67 10.46 -2.74
CA GLN A 67 6.01 10.41 -4.07
C GLN A 67 4.85 9.41 -4.14
N ASN A 68 4.36 8.95 -2.99
CA ASN A 68 3.44 7.81 -2.97
C ASN A 68 1.99 8.19 -3.30
N GLU A 69 1.49 9.34 -2.85
CA GLU A 69 0.11 9.77 -3.15
C GLU A 69 -0.11 10.08 -4.64
N PRO A 70 0.78 10.81 -5.35
CA PRO A 70 0.65 10.99 -6.80
C PRO A 70 0.70 9.68 -7.59
N MET A 71 1.51 8.71 -7.14
CA MET A 71 1.54 7.38 -7.75
C MET A 71 0.23 6.62 -7.52
N VAL A 72 -0.32 6.67 -6.31
CA VAL A 72 -1.63 6.04 -5.99
C VAL A 72 -2.74 6.69 -6.80
N SER A 73 -2.77 8.02 -6.86
CA SER A 73 -3.65 8.81 -7.74
C SER A 73 -3.55 8.33 -9.19
N PHE A 74 -2.34 8.23 -9.74
CA PHE A 74 -2.13 7.73 -11.10
C PHE A 74 -2.70 6.31 -11.28
N LEU A 75 -2.40 5.38 -10.38
CA LEU A 75 -2.88 3.99 -10.46
C LEU A 75 -4.41 3.89 -10.36
N MET A 76 -5.05 4.70 -9.52
CA MET A 76 -6.51 4.73 -9.35
C MET A 76 -7.28 5.33 -10.53
N ASN A 77 -6.59 6.04 -11.42
CA ASN A 77 -7.18 6.72 -12.56
C ASN A 77 -6.65 6.20 -13.91
N THR A 78 -5.77 5.20 -13.88
CA THR A 78 -5.28 4.55 -15.10
C THR A 78 -6.30 3.51 -15.53
N ASP A 79 -6.85 3.67 -16.74
CA ASP A 79 -7.65 2.62 -17.35
C ASP A 79 -6.81 1.35 -17.51
N PHE A 80 -7.37 0.20 -17.13
CA PHE A 80 -6.73 -1.09 -17.35
C PHE A 80 -6.44 -1.25 -18.84
N MET A 81 -5.17 -1.13 -19.21
CA MET A 81 -4.73 -1.40 -20.56
C MET A 81 -4.86 -2.90 -20.79
N ASP A 82 -5.75 -3.30 -21.70
CA ASP A 82 -5.80 -4.69 -22.12
C ASP A 82 -4.44 -5.01 -22.76
N ILE A 83 -3.83 -6.13 -22.34
CA ILE A 83 -2.58 -6.60 -22.94
C ILE A 83 -2.74 -6.86 -24.45
N ASN A 84 -3.98 -7.09 -24.90
CA ASN A 84 -4.33 -7.23 -26.31
C ASN A 84 -4.27 -5.91 -27.09
N ASP A 85 -4.28 -4.76 -26.40
CA ASP A 85 -4.18 -3.42 -27.01
C ASP A 85 -2.72 -2.95 -27.14
N LEU A 86 -1.75 -3.76 -26.70
CA LEU A 86 -0.32 -3.54 -26.94
C LEU A 86 0.07 -4.11 -28.31
N HIS A 87 -0.13 -3.31 -29.36
CA HIS A 87 0.31 -3.61 -30.73
C HIS A 87 1.78 -3.24 -30.98
#